data_AF-A0A929ZHV3-F1
#
_entry.id   AF-A0A929ZHV3-F1
#
_cell.length_a   1.000
_cell.length_b   1.000
_cell.length_c   1.000
_cell.angle_alpha   90.00
_cell.angle_beta   90.00
_cell.angle_gamma   90.00
#
_symmetry.space_group_name_H-M   'P 1'
#
loop_
_entity.id
_entity.type
_entity.pdbx_description
1 polymer ?
#
loop_
_entity_poly.entity_id
_entity_poly.type
_entity_poly.pdbx_seq_one_letter_code
_entity_poly.pdbx_strand_id
1 'polypeptide(L)'
;MTANDWSFETKQIHAGYNIDPATGATALPIYQTSSYAFEDTAQAANRFALQELGPIYTRLTNPTTDGVAARIAALEGGVGGLLVSSGQSATALSILALAVAGNNVVA
;
A
#
# COMPACT_ATOMS: atom_id res chain seq x y z
N MET A 1 2.57 -19.64 -11.20
CA MET A 1 1.66 -18.58 -11.67
C MET A 1 1.71 -17.48 -10.64
N THR A 2 2.07 -16.28 -11.07
CA THR A 2 2.02 -15.08 -10.23
C THR A 2 0.62 -14.47 -10.29
N ALA A 3 0.29 -13.54 -9.41
CA ALA A 3 -1.00 -12.85 -9.45
C ALA A 3 -1.27 -12.20 -10.83
N ASN A 4 -0.23 -11.81 -11.57
CA ASN A 4 -0.36 -11.22 -12.89
C ASN A 4 -0.90 -12.19 -13.94
N ASP A 5 -0.69 -13.50 -13.76
CA ASP A 5 -1.10 -14.56 -14.69
C ASP A 5 -2.54 -15.04 -14.44
N TRP A 6 -3.17 -14.59 -13.36
CA TRP A 6 -4.52 -15.01 -12.97
C TRP A 6 -5.60 -14.23 -13.73
N SER A 7 -6.78 -14.83 -13.87
CA SER A 7 -7.97 -14.13 -14.36
C SER A 7 -8.42 -13.05 -13.37
N PHE A 8 -9.25 -12.11 -13.85
CA PHE A 8 -9.72 -10.98 -13.05
C PHE A 8 -10.45 -11.43 -11.78
N GLU A 9 -11.30 -12.46 -11.87
CA GLU A 9 -12.08 -13.00 -10.76
C GLU A 9 -11.19 -13.62 -9.69
N THR A 10 -10.13 -14.34 -10.07
CA THR A 10 -9.15 -14.89 -9.13
C THR A 10 -8.35 -13.77 -8.44
N LYS A 11 -7.97 -12.71 -9.18
CA LYS A 11 -7.27 -11.54 -8.62
C LYS A 11 -8.10 -10.83 -7.54
N GLN A 12 -9.42 -10.69 -7.74
CA GLN A 12 -10.32 -10.04 -6.76
C GLN A 12 -10.26 -10.69 -5.38
N ILE A 13 -10.07 -12.02 -5.33
CA ILE A 13 -10.05 -12.77 -4.08
C ILE A 13 -8.63 -12.86 -3.50
N HIS A 14 -7.64 -13.15 -4.35
CA HIS A 14 -6.32 -13.60 -3.89
C HIS A 14 -5.19 -12.59 -4.05
N ALA A 15 -5.29 -11.60 -4.94
CA ALA A 15 -4.19 -10.67 -5.14
C ALA A 15 -3.96 -9.79 -3.89
N GLY A 16 -2.70 -9.37 -3.69
CA GLY A 16 -2.33 -8.42 -2.64
C GLY A 16 -2.17 -9.01 -1.23
N TYR A 17 -2.44 -10.30 -0.99
CA TYR A 17 -2.20 -10.91 0.31
C TYR A 17 -1.86 -12.40 0.19
N ASN A 18 -0.86 -12.83 0.95
CA ASN A 18 -0.50 -14.23 1.14
C ASN A 18 -0.88 -14.65 2.57
N ILE A 19 -1.07 -15.96 2.79
CA ILE A 19 -1.37 -16.54 4.11
C ILE A 19 -0.41 -15.98 5.16
N ASP A 20 -0.95 -15.57 6.32
CA ASP A 20 -0.16 -15.07 7.43
C ASP A 20 0.87 -16.13 7.88
N PRO A 21 2.18 -15.87 7.77
CA PRO A 21 3.19 -16.84 8.18
C PRO A 21 3.21 -17.07 9.70
N ALA A 22 2.70 -16.13 10.51
CA ALA A 22 2.74 -16.25 11.96
C ALA A 22 1.61 -17.14 12.50
N THR A 23 0.43 -17.13 11.87
CA THR A 23 -0.77 -17.79 12.39
C THR A 23 -1.45 -18.76 11.42
N GLY A 24 -1.11 -18.69 10.13
CA GLY A 24 -1.82 -19.42 9.08
C GLY A 24 -3.17 -18.79 8.68
N ALA A 25 -3.49 -17.59 9.17
CA ALA A 25 -4.71 -16.89 8.79
C ALA A 25 -4.76 -16.61 7.27
N THR A 26 -5.89 -16.95 6.66
CA THR A 26 -6.12 -16.75 5.21
C THR A 26 -6.78 -15.40 4.91
N ALA A 27 -7.46 -14.82 5.89
CA ALA A 27 -8.01 -13.47 5.81
C ALA A 27 -6.92 -12.44 6.11
N LEU A 28 -6.91 -11.33 5.37
CA LEU A 28 -6.03 -10.20 5.62
C LEU A 28 -6.27 -9.65 7.04
N PRO A 29 -5.27 -9.66 7.93
CA PRO A 29 -5.42 -9.15 9.29
C PRO A 29 -5.65 -7.64 9.32
N ILE A 30 -6.39 -7.18 10.31
CA ILE A 30 -6.65 -5.75 10.54
C ILE A 30 -5.57 -5.21 11.49
N TYR A 31 -4.58 -4.51 10.93
CA TYR A 31 -3.56 -3.78 11.69
C TYR A 31 -4.11 -2.42 12.15
N GLN A 32 -5.02 -2.44 13.13
CA GLN A 32 -5.62 -1.24 13.72
C GLN A 32 -4.68 -0.56 14.73
N THR A 33 -3.55 -0.05 14.23
CA THR A 33 -2.54 0.67 15.01
C THR A 33 -2.18 1.99 14.33
N SER A 34 -1.61 2.93 15.08
CA SER A 34 -1.04 4.17 14.54
C SER A 34 0.46 4.05 14.24
N SER A 35 1.21 3.34 15.09
CA SER A 35 2.67 3.22 15.03
C SER A 35 3.15 1.76 15.12
N TYR A 36 4.40 1.54 14.73
CA TYR A 36 5.07 0.24 14.76
C TYR A 36 6.34 0.35 15.61
N ALA A 37 6.58 -0.66 16.44
CA ALA A 37 7.81 -0.75 17.22
C ALA A 37 9.01 -1.07 16.32
N PHE A 38 10.18 -0.58 16.72
CA PHE A 38 11.46 -0.99 16.17
C PHE A 38 12.14 -1.94 17.16
N GLU A 39 12.90 -2.90 16.65
CA GLU A 39 13.73 -3.78 17.46
C GLU A 39 14.84 -2.99 18.18
N ASP A 40 15.46 -2.03 17.49
CA ASP A 40 16.46 -1.12 18.04
C ASP A 40 16.48 0.24 17.28
N THR A 41 17.39 1.12 17.71
CA THR A 41 17.56 2.45 17.10
C THR A 41 18.20 2.39 15.70
N ALA A 42 18.94 1.34 15.39
CA ALA A 42 19.56 1.15 14.07
C ALA A 42 18.48 0.81 13.03
N GLN A 43 17.56 -0.10 13.35
CA GLN A 43 16.40 -0.40 12.50
C GLN A 43 15.55 0.85 12.24
N ALA A 44 15.31 1.66 13.26
CA ALA A 44 14.58 2.92 13.09
C ALA A 44 15.27 3.83 12.07
N ALA A 45 16.58 4.06 12.23
CA ALA A 45 17.36 4.87 11.30
C ALA A 45 17.33 4.31 9.87
N ASN A 46 17.49 3.00 9.70
CA ASN A 46 17.48 2.33 8.40
C ASN A 46 16.13 2.47 7.69
N ARG A 47 15.01 2.31 8.42
CA ARG A 47 13.66 2.46 7.83
C ARG A 47 13.36 3.89 7.41
N PHE A 48 13.72 4.88 8.23
CA PHE A 48 13.57 6.30 7.84
C PHE A 48 14.48 6.70 6.67
N ALA A 49 15.65 6.06 6.54
CA ALA A 49 16.57 6.26 5.42
C ALA A 49 16.21 5.43 4.17
N LEU A 50 15.11 4.66 4.20
CA LEU A 50 14.69 3.74 3.14
C LEU A 50 15.73 2.66 2.78
N GLN A 51 16.61 2.32 3.72
CA GLN A 51 17.60 1.25 3.59
C GLN A 51 17.04 -0.11 4.05
N GLU A 52 16.00 -0.09 4.88
CA GLU A 52 15.21 -1.25 5.27
C GLU A 52 13.73 -0.95 4.98
N LEU A 53 13.02 -1.91 4.37
CA LEU A 53 11.59 -1.79 4.14
C LEU A 53 10.83 -2.28 5.38
N GLY A 54 9.82 -1.51 5.79
CA GLY A 54 8.93 -1.88 6.87
C GLY A 54 8.05 -0.71 7.28
N PRO A 55 6.95 -0.97 8.01
CA PRO A 55 6.08 0.09 8.46
C PRO A 55 6.75 0.89 9.59
N ILE A 56 6.49 2.19 9.59
CA ILE A 56 6.94 3.17 10.60
C ILE A 56 5.71 3.71 11.34
N TYR A 57 4.74 4.20 10.56
CA TYR A 57 3.53 4.84 11.06
C TYR A 57 2.41 4.71 10.00
N THR A 58 1.18 4.45 10.43
CA THR A 58 0.04 4.12 9.56
C THR A 58 -0.30 5.20 8.53
N ARG A 59 0.00 6.48 8.81
CA ARG A 59 -0.15 7.56 7.82
C ARG A 59 0.78 7.41 6.60
N LEU A 60 1.88 6.68 6.73
CA LEU A 60 2.82 6.40 5.64
C LEU A 60 2.47 5.06 4.98
N THR A 61 2.43 3.99 5.77
CA THR A 61 2.18 2.61 5.31
C THR A 61 1.51 1.80 6.42
N ASN A 62 0.64 0.87 6.04
CA ASN A 62 -0.03 -0.07 6.95
C ASN A 62 -0.29 -1.39 6.21
N PRO A 63 0.06 -2.56 6.76
CA PRO A 63 -0.07 -3.82 6.03
C PRO A 63 -1.49 -4.13 5.53
N THR A 64 -2.52 -3.69 6.27
CA THR A 64 -3.93 -3.84 5.84
C THR A 64 -4.19 -3.03 4.59
N THR A 65 -3.80 -1.75 4.58
CA THR A 65 -4.04 -0.88 3.42
C THR A 65 -3.15 -1.23 2.25
N ASP A 66 -1.92 -1.67 2.51
CA ASP A 66 -0.96 -2.09 1.49
C ASP A 66 -1.47 -3.34 0.75
N GLY A 67 -2.05 -4.31 1.47
CA GLY A 67 -2.64 -5.48 0.84
C GLY A 67 -3.82 -5.16 -0.08
N VAL A 68 -4.67 -4.21 0.32
CA VAL A 68 -5.77 -3.72 -0.53
C VAL A 68 -5.25 -2.91 -1.72
N ALA A 69 -4.26 -2.04 -1.52
CA ALA A 69 -3.64 -1.25 -2.57
C ALA A 69 -2.97 -2.15 -3.63
N ALA A 70 -2.25 -3.20 -3.20
CA ALA A 70 -1.64 -4.19 -4.08
C ALA A 70 -2.69 -4.97 -4.89
N ARG A 71 -3.84 -5.28 -4.28
CA ARG A 71 -4.97 -5.91 -5.00
C ARG A 71 -5.54 -5.01 -6.08
N ILE A 72 -5.80 -3.74 -5.78
CA ILE A 72 -6.30 -2.76 -6.76
C ILE A 72 -5.29 -2.61 -7.90
N ALA A 73 -3.99 -2.49 -7.59
CA ALA A 73 -2.95 -2.40 -8.60
C ALA A 73 -2.94 -3.63 -9.54
N ALA A 74 -3.10 -4.85 -9.00
CA ALA A 74 -3.17 -6.07 -9.81
C ALA A 74 -4.42 -6.15 -10.70
N LEU A 75 -5.55 -5.56 -10.27
CA LEU A 75 -6.80 -5.51 -11.03
C LEU A 75 -6.71 -4.48 -12.18
N GLU A 76 -6.11 -3.33 -11.93
CA GLU A 76 -5.96 -2.23 -12.90
C GLU A 76 -4.73 -2.39 -13.82
N GLY A 77 -3.83 -3.33 -13.52
CA GLY A 77 -2.55 -3.48 -14.23
C GLY A 77 -1.52 -2.41 -13.89
N GLY A 78 -1.67 -1.74 -12.74
CA GLY A 78 -0.74 -0.73 -12.24
C GLY A 78 0.48 -1.35 -11.54
N VAL A 79 1.57 -0.57 -11.45
CA VAL A 79 2.80 -0.99 -10.75
C VAL A 79 2.74 -0.80 -9.23
N GLY A 80 1.68 -0.14 -8.73
CA GLY A 80 1.45 0.14 -7.31
C GLY A 80 0.14 0.86 -7.10
N GLY A 81 -0.27 1.01 -5.84
CA GLY A 81 -1.48 1.71 -5.45
C GLY A 81 -1.30 2.43 -4.12
N LEU A 82 -2.15 3.42 -3.85
CA LEU A 82 -2.17 4.14 -2.58
C LEU A 82 -3.63 4.29 -2.13
N LEU A 83 -3.94 3.79 -0.93
CA LEU A 83 -5.23 4.04 -0.30
C LEU A 83 -5.23 5.38 0.43
N VAL A 84 -6.34 6.10 0.30
CA VAL A 84 -6.55 7.41 0.87
C VAL A 84 -7.95 7.51 1.46
N SER A 85 -8.22 8.55 2.24
CA SER A 85 -9.45 8.68 3.02
C SER A 85 -10.73 8.87 2.19
N SER A 86 -10.61 9.36 0.95
CA SER A 86 -11.77 9.60 0.07
C SER A 86 -11.39 9.68 -1.40
N GLY A 87 -12.37 9.56 -2.29
CA GLY A 87 -12.16 9.79 -3.74
C GLY A 87 -11.67 11.21 -4.04
N GLN A 88 -12.17 12.23 -3.33
CA GLN A 88 -11.70 13.61 -3.48
C GLN A 88 -10.23 13.75 -3.05
N SER A 89 -9.82 13.05 -1.98
CA SER A 89 -8.42 12.99 -1.56
C SER A 89 -7.54 12.31 -2.61
N ALA A 90 -8.03 11.26 -3.28
CA ALA A 90 -7.30 10.61 -4.36
C ALA A 90 -7.02 11.59 -5.51
N THR A 91 -8.07 12.25 -6.01
CA THR A 91 -7.92 13.27 -7.07
C THR A 91 -7.01 14.42 -6.64
N ALA A 92 -7.21 14.96 -5.43
CA ALA A 92 -6.41 16.07 -4.92
C ALA A 92 -4.93 15.70 -4.79
N LEU A 93 -4.61 14.56 -4.17
CA LEU A 93 -3.23 14.12 -3.99
C LEU A 93 -2.55 13.81 -5.33
N SER A 94 -3.25 13.19 -6.29
CA SER A 94 -2.69 12.95 -7.62
C SER A 94 -2.30 14.25 -8.34
N ILE A 95 -3.14 15.28 -8.27
CA ILE A 95 -2.84 16.57 -8.91
C ILE A 95 -1.72 17.29 -8.15
N LEU A 96 -1.82 17.39 -6.83
CA LEU A 96 -0.84 18.11 -6.00
C LEU A 96 0.55 17.45 -5.98
N ALA A 97 0.63 16.14 -6.22
CA ALA A 97 1.90 15.44 -6.36
C ALA A 97 2.58 15.69 -7.72
N LEU A 98 1.81 16.00 -8.77
CA LEU A 98 2.32 16.13 -10.14
C LEU A 98 2.45 17.58 -10.63
N ALA A 99 1.62 18.49 -10.10
CA ALA A 99 1.50 19.84 -10.60
C ALA A 99 1.81 20.89 -9.53
N VAL A 100 2.45 21.98 -9.95
CA VAL A 100 2.75 23.17 -9.16
C VAL A 100 2.24 24.42 -9.88
N ALA A 101 2.37 25.58 -9.23
CA ALA A 101 2.00 26.87 -9.83
C ALA A 101 2.72 27.08 -11.18
N GLY A 102 1.95 27.40 -12.22
CA GLY A 102 2.45 27.54 -13.60
C GLY A 102 2.25 26.31 -14.48
N ASN A 103 1.86 25.15 -13.95
CA ASN A 103 1.42 24.03 -14.76
C ASN A 103 -0.02 24.21 -15.28
N ASN A 104 -0.36 23.44 -16.33
CA ASN A 104 -1.70 23.37 -16.90
C ASN A 104 -2.24 21.94 -16.78
N VAL A 105 -3.51 21.79 -16.39
CA VAL A 105 -4.24 20.52 -16.36
C VAL A 105 -5.39 20.63 -17.35
N VAL A 106 -5.50 19.67 -18.27
CA VAL A 106 -6.62 19.56 -19.22
C VAL A 106 -7.55 18.46 -18.71
N ALA A 107 -8.83 18.78 -18.55
CA ALA A 107 -9.85 17.89 -17.98
C ALA A 107 -11.14 17.94 -18.79
#